data_AF-A0A336LTX7-F1
#
_entry.id   AF-A0A336LTX7-F1
#
_cell.length_a   1.000
_cell.length_b   1.000
_cell.length_c   1.000
_cell.angle_alpha   90.00
_cell.angle_beta   90.00
_cell.angle_gamma   90.00
#
_symmetry.space_group_name_H-M   'P 1'
#
loop_
_entity.id
_entity.type
_entity.pdbx_description
1 polymer ?
#
loop_
_entity_poly.entity_id
_entity_poly.type
_entity_poly.pdbx_seq_one_letter_code
_entity_poly.pdbx_strand_id
1 'polypeptide(L)'
;MDKFLERLENSGWLAVVLKTLDAACIAAQLLDKEKTPVLIEGMDAALIISSLVQIILNPDCRTVRGFIALIDREFIQGGFPFSTRHRYGGYSPNRSKQTVPSFLLFLDCVYQLHYQFTCSFEFKTQLLVMLCENSYFSQYGTFLGDCERERETLGVYTKTVSYWTHLFRPELMKNILSPLYDPNSQVIWPSVAPCSLVLWSEFYMRWTIDQTFIEQIENIVNTKITQEKELRTKVIKLRKELMDLQKEYFETQVNGNNLISNE
;
A
#
# COMPACT_ATOMS: atom_id res chain seq x y z
N MET A 1 -15.23 25.49 -8.75
CA MET A 1 -14.59 24.49 -7.85
C MET A 1 -15.59 24.03 -6.79
N ASP A 2 -16.36 24.96 -6.22
CA ASP A 2 -17.34 24.71 -5.15
C ASP A 2 -18.40 23.65 -5.47
N LYS A 3 -19.00 23.66 -6.67
CA LYS A 3 -20.01 22.67 -7.07
C LYS A 3 -19.48 21.23 -7.12
N PHE A 4 -18.19 21.03 -7.37
CA PHE A 4 -17.58 19.69 -7.36
C PHE A 4 -17.41 19.20 -5.93
N LEU A 5 -16.86 20.05 -5.05
CA LEU A 5 -16.66 19.72 -3.64
C LEU A 5 -17.99 19.46 -2.93
N GLU A 6 -19.01 20.28 -3.21
CA GLU A 6 -20.37 20.09 -2.70
C GLU A 6 -20.96 18.73 -3.12
N ARG A 7 -20.79 18.33 -4.39
CA ARG A 7 -21.25 17.01 -4.88
C ARG A 7 -20.47 15.86 -4.26
N LEU A 8 -19.17 16.03 -4.06
CA LEU A 8 -18.32 15.04 -3.41
C LEU A 8 -18.71 14.85 -1.95
N GLU A 9 -18.94 15.94 -1.22
CA GLU A 9 -19.42 15.91 0.16
C GLU A 9 -20.81 15.24 0.25
N ASN A 10 -21.74 15.64 -0.63
CA ASN A 10 -23.08 15.05 -0.71
C ASN A 10 -23.09 13.57 -1.11
N SER A 11 -22.00 13.05 -1.70
CA SER A 11 -21.88 11.61 -1.97
C SER A 11 -21.73 10.77 -0.70
N GLY A 12 -21.24 11.38 0.38
CA GLY A 12 -20.96 10.71 1.66
C GLY A 12 -19.82 9.70 1.61
N TRP A 13 -19.15 9.49 0.46
CA TRP A 13 -18.15 8.43 0.31
C TRP A 13 -16.95 8.63 1.25
N LEU A 14 -16.33 9.81 1.23
CA LEU A 14 -15.20 10.12 2.10
C LEU A 14 -15.59 10.09 3.59
N ALA A 15 -16.84 10.38 3.93
CA ALA A 15 -17.34 10.23 5.30
C ALA A 15 -17.38 8.75 5.74
N VAL A 16 -17.71 7.82 4.83
CA VAL A 16 -17.66 6.37 5.11
C VAL A 16 -16.21 5.86 5.20
N VAL A 17 -15.32 6.32 4.32
CA VAL A 17 -13.87 6.04 4.40
C VAL A 17 -13.32 6.50 5.75
N LEU A 18 -13.62 7.74 6.13
CA LEU A 18 -13.18 8.31 7.40
C LEU A 18 -13.68 7.49 8.60
N LYS A 19 -14.97 7.17 8.66
CA LYS A 19 -15.54 6.38 9.77
C LYS A 19 -14.92 4.99 9.86
N THR A 20 -14.64 4.37 8.72
CA THR A 20 -13.99 3.05 8.65
C THR A 20 -12.57 3.10 9.19
N LEU A 21 -11.79 4.11 8.79
CA LEU A 21 -10.43 4.35 9.30
C LEU A 21 -10.42 4.66 10.80
N ASP A 22 -11.35 5.51 11.27
CA ASP A 22 -11.48 5.84 12.69
C ASP A 22 -11.77 4.59 13.54
N ALA A 23 -12.71 3.74 13.10
CA ALA A 23 -12.98 2.48 13.77
C ALA A 23 -11.76 1.54 13.81
N ALA A 24 -10.99 1.45 12.71
CA ALA A 24 -9.76 0.68 12.66
C ALA A 24 -8.67 1.25 13.57
N CYS A 25 -8.53 2.57 13.65
CA CYS A 25 -7.61 3.25 14.55
C CYS A 25 -7.93 2.96 16.01
N ILE A 26 -9.21 3.07 16.41
CA ILE A 26 -9.65 2.76 17.77
C ILE A 26 -9.34 1.30 18.11
N ALA A 27 -9.71 0.36 17.22
CA ALA A 27 -9.42 -1.06 17.43
C ALA A 27 -7.91 -1.34 17.55
N ALA A 28 -7.08 -0.70 16.71
CA ALA A 28 -5.63 -0.81 16.77
C ALA A 28 -5.05 -0.21 18.06
N GLN A 29 -5.59 0.90 18.55
CA GLN A 29 -5.18 1.53 19.82
C GLN A 29 -5.47 0.61 21.02
N LEU A 30 -6.67 0.03 21.08
CA LEU A 30 -7.05 -0.91 22.14
C LEU A 30 -6.13 -2.14 22.17
N LEU A 31 -5.74 -2.65 21.00
CA LEU A 31 -4.82 -3.80 20.88
C LEU A 31 -3.36 -3.44 21.23
N ASP A 32 -2.82 -2.34 20.69
CA ASP A 32 -1.40 -2.00 20.87
C ASP A 32 -1.11 -1.28 22.19
N LYS A 33 -1.96 -0.33 22.60
CA LYS A 33 -1.72 0.49 23.80
C LYS A 33 -2.33 -0.11 25.05
N GLU A 34 -3.59 -0.55 24.96
CA GLU A 34 -4.32 -1.06 26.13
C GLU A 34 -4.19 -2.58 26.31
N LYS A 35 -3.56 -3.28 25.34
CA LYS A 35 -3.36 -4.73 25.34
C LYS A 35 -4.67 -5.51 25.58
N THR A 36 -5.79 -4.97 25.11
CA THR A 36 -7.12 -5.53 25.29
C THR A 36 -7.59 -6.22 24.02
N PRO A 37 -8.11 -7.47 24.09
CA PRO A 37 -8.66 -8.14 22.91
C PRO A 37 -9.93 -7.42 22.43
N VAL A 38 -10.02 -7.19 21.12
CA VAL A 38 -11.15 -6.52 20.48
C VAL A 38 -11.91 -7.52 19.61
N LEU A 39 -13.23 -7.62 19.83
CA LEU A 39 -14.14 -8.34 18.94
C LEU A 39 -14.77 -7.35 17.97
N ILE A 40 -14.63 -7.60 16.66
CA ILE A 40 -15.28 -6.81 15.62
C ILE A 40 -16.39 -7.67 15.02
N GLU A 41 -17.64 -7.29 15.29
CA GLU A 41 -18.81 -7.98 14.72
C GLU A 41 -19.23 -7.35 13.39
N GLY A 42 -19.62 -8.21 12.44
CA GLY A 42 -20.12 -7.79 11.13
C GLY A 42 -19.71 -8.75 10.02
N MET A 43 -20.39 -8.66 8.88
CA MET A 43 -20.02 -9.46 7.69
C MET A 43 -18.83 -8.80 6.99
N ASP A 44 -19.08 -7.70 6.26
CA ASP A 44 -18.04 -7.01 5.51
C ASP A 44 -17.18 -6.12 6.41
N ALA A 45 -17.81 -5.40 7.35
CA ALA A 45 -17.12 -4.45 8.22
C ALA A 45 -16.04 -5.12 9.08
N ALA A 46 -16.29 -6.34 9.56
CA ALA A 46 -15.32 -7.10 10.34
C ALA A 46 -14.05 -7.36 9.53
N LEU A 47 -14.17 -7.84 8.28
CA LEU A 47 -13.04 -8.11 7.40
C LEU A 47 -12.27 -6.84 7.03
N ILE A 48 -12.97 -5.72 6.80
CA ILE A 48 -12.33 -4.44 6.47
C ILE A 48 -11.55 -3.92 7.67
N ILE A 49 -12.18 -3.82 8.84
CA ILE A 49 -11.57 -3.25 10.03
C ILE A 49 -10.44 -4.16 10.53
N SER A 50 -10.64 -5.49 10.56
CA SER A 50 -9.58 -6.43 10.96
C SER A 50 -8.35 -6.32 10.05
N SER A 51 -8.56 -6.19 8.74
CA SER A 51 -7.46 -6.04 7.76
C SER A 51 -6.74 -4.71 7.92
N LEU A 52 -7.47 -3.60 8.11
CA LEU A 52 -6.87 -2.28 8.33
C LEU A 52 -6.07 -2.22 9.64
N VAL A 53 -6.58 -2.81 10.72
CA VAL A 53 -5.86 -2.95 11.99
C VAL A 53 -4.53 -3.68 11.78
N GLN A 54 -4.54 -4.76 11.00
CA GLN A 54 -3.32 -5.51 10.70
C GLN A 54 -2.31 -4.71 9.87
N ILE A 55 -2.76 -3.91 8.90
CA ILE A 55 -1.88 -3.01 8.12
C ILE A 55 -1.30 -1.90 9.01
N ILE A 56 -2.10 -1.37 9.93
CA ILE A 56 -1.69 -0.35 10.90
C ILE A 56 -0.62 -0.91 11.85
N LEU A 57 -0.83 -2.11 12.39
CA LEU A 57 0.01 -2.68 13.44
C LEU A 57 1.21 -3.49 12.90
N ASN A 58 1.04 -4.23 11.81
CA ASN A 58 2.05 -5.17 11.30
C ASN A 58 2.74 -4.64 10.02
N PRO A 59 4.05 -4.34 10.06
CA PRO A 59 4.84 -3.94 8.90
C PRO A 59 4.81 -4.94 7.75
N ASP A 60 4.70 -6.25 8.04
CA ASP A 60 4.69 -7.28 6.98
C ASP A 60 3.50 -7.10 6.04
N CYS A 61 2.35 -6.65 6.56
CA CYS A 61 1.14 -6.36 5.79
C CYS A 61 1.30 -5.17 4.82
N ARG A 62 2.40 -4.42 4.91
CA ARG A 62 2.73 -3.28 4.02
C ARG A 62 3.68 -3.68 2.88
N THR A 63 4.16 -4.92 2.89
CA THR A 63 4.91 -5.53 1.78
C THR A 63 3.96 -6.05 0.70
N VAL A 64 4.42 -6.20 -0.55
CA VAL A 64 3.59 -6.75 -1.64
C VAL A 64 3.08 -8.14 -1.27
N ARG A 65 3.99 -8.99 -0.77
CA ARG A 65 3.66 -10.37 -0.38
C ARG A 65 2.72 -10.42 0.81
N GLY A 66 2.99 -9.64 1.85
CA GLY A 66 2.17 -9.65 3.06
C GLY A 66 0.79 -9.03 2.84
N PHE A 67 0.67 -8.00 1.99
CA PHE A 67 -0.61 -7.44 1.62
C PHE A 67 -1.47 -8.41 0.79
N ILE A 68 -0.87 -9.10 -0.18
CA ILE A 68 -1.56 -10.16 -0.94
C ILE A 68 -1.97 -11.30 -0.02
N ALA A 69 -1.09 -11.76 0.88
CA ALA A 69 -1.39 -12.81 1.85
C ALA A 69 -2.53 -12.39 2.81
N LEU A 70 -2.59 -11.12 3.21
CA LEU A 70 -3.68 -10.57 3.99
C LEU A 70 -5.01 -10.64 3.23
N ILE A 71 -5.04 -10.23 1.96
CA ILE A 71 -6.25 -10.32 1.11
C ILE A 71 -6.66 -11.78 0.93
N ASP A 72 -5.69 -12.66 0.67
CA ASP A 72 -5.94 -14.09 0.47
C ASP A 72 -6.55 -14.73 1.72
N ARG A 73 -6.04 -14.37 2.90
CA ARG A 73 -6.55 -14.91 4.17
C ARG A 73 -7.90 -14.29 4.58
N GLU A 74 -8.00 -12.96 4.63
CA GLU A 74 -9.16 -12.28 5.21
C GLU A 74 -10.34 -12.22 4.24
N PHE A 75 -10.10 -11.95 2.96
CA PHE A 75 -11.19 -11.77 1.99
C PHE A 75 -11.48 -13.04 1.22
N ILE A 76 -10.45 -13.71 0.72
CA ILE A 76 -10.63 -14.91 -0.12
C ILE A 76 -11.02 -16.09 0.78
N GLN A 77 -10.15 -16.54 1.67
CA GLN A 77 -10.41 -17.69 2.55
C GLN A 77 -11.45 -17.36 3.63
N GLY A 78 -11.50 -16.10 4.10
CA GLY A 78 -12.50 -15.60 5.04
C GLY A 78 -13.92 -15.49 4.49
N GLY A 79 -14.14 -15.81 3.20
CA GLY A 79 -15.47 -15.92 2.60
C GLY A 79 -16.14 -14.58 2.34
N PHE A 80 -15.37 -13.56 1.95
CA PHE A 80 -15.95 -12.33 1.41
C PHE A 80 -16.72 -12.66 0.13
N PRO A 81 -18.01 -12.28 0.03
CA PRO A 81 -18.87 -12.71 -1.06
C PRO A 81 -18.61 -11.89 -2.34
N PHE A 82 -17.46 -12.10 -2.99
CA PHE A 82 -17.04 -11.35 -4.18
C PHE A 82 -18.06 -11.41 -5.30
N SER A 83 -18.59 -12.60 -5.62
CA SER A 83 -19.51 -12.79 -6.73
C SER A 83 -20.85 -12.10 -6.48
N THR A 84 -21.35 -12.13 -5.24
CA THR A 84 -22.55 -11.39 -4.84
C THR A 84 -22.32 -9.88 -4.81
N ARG A 85 -21.20 -9.41 -4.25
CA ARG A 85 -20.90 -7.98 -4.08
C ARG A 85 -20.58 -7.27 -5.40
N HIS A 86 -19.91 -7.96 -6.32
CA HIS A 86 -19.45 -7.42 -7.61
C HIS A 86 -20.41 -7.75 -8.77
N ARG A 87 -21.54 -8.44 -8.50
CA ARG A 87 -22.50 -8.88 -9.53
C ARG A 87 -23.00 -7.77 -10.45
N TYR A 88 -23.16 -6.58 -9.91
CA TYR A 88 -23.67 -5.41 -10.63
C TYR A 88 -22.70 -4.24 -10.50
N GLY A 89 -22.43 -3.57 -11.63
CA GLY A 89 -21.69 -2.31 -11.63
C GLY A 89 -22.50 -1.16 -11.02
N GLY A 90 -21.82 -0.07 -10.66
CA GLY A 90 -22.43 1.08 -9.98
C GLY A 90 -23.59 1.76 -10.75
N TYR A 91 -23.69 1.57 -12.06
CA TYR A 91 -24.76 2.11 -12.90
C TYR A 91 -25.89 1.11 -13.20
N SER A 92 -25.84 -0.10 -12.62
CA SER A 92 -26.92 -1.08 -12.81
C SER A 92 -28.22 -0.56 -12.22
N PRO A 93 -29.35 -0.67 -12.96
CA PRO A 93 -30.68 -0.33 -12.43
C PRO A 93 -31.13 -1.35 -11.36
N ASN A 94 -30.57 -2.56 -11.36
CA ASN A 94 -30.87 -3.63 -10.42
C ASN A 94 -29.97 -3.54 -9.18
N ARG A 95 -30.07 -2.45 -8.43
CA ARG A 95 -29.32 -2.28 -7.17
C ARG A 95 -29.99 -3.11 -6.08
N SER A 96 -29.33 -4.17 -5.62
CA SER A 96 -29.76 -4.89 -4.43
C SER A 96 -28.98 -4.37 -3.22
N LYS A 97 -29.53 -4.53 -2.01
CA LYS A 97 -28.78 -4.24 -0.75
C LYS A 97 -27.51 -5.10 -0.61
N GLN A 98 -27.32 -6.11 -1.46
CA GLN A 98 -26.20 -7.04 -1.43
C GLN A 98 -25.03 -6.59 -2.31
N THR A 99 -25.17 -5.56 -3.15
CA THR A 99 -24.10 -5.03 -4.00
C THR A 99 -23.47 -3.78 -3.41
N VAL A 100 -22.85 -3.93 -2.24
CA VAL A 100 -22.13 -2.86 -1.55
C VAL A 100 -20.65 -2.90 -1.97
N PRO A 101 -20.01 -1.76 -2.29
CA PRO A 101 -18.60 -1.71 -2.73
C PRO A 101 -17.61 -1.85 -1.55
N SER A 102 -17.78 -2.88 -0.72
CA SER A 102 -17.04 -3.07 0.53
C SER A 102 -15.55 -3.32 0.31
N PHE A 103 -15.18 -4.09 -0.72
CA PHE A 103 -13.78 -4.31 -1.07
C PHE A 103 -13.12 -3.03 -1.61
N LEU A 104 -13.85 -2.24 -2.41
CA LEU A 104 -13.38 -0.91 -2.84
C LEU A 104 -13.20 0.03 -1.64
N LEU A 105 -14.12 0.03 -0.67
CA LEU A 105 -13.99 0.81 0.57
C LEU A 105 -12.71 0.43 1.33
N PHE A 106 -12.42 -0.86 1.45
CA PHE A 106 -11.16 -1.33 2.03
C PHE A 106 -9.95 -0.78 1.27
N LEU A 107 -9.91 -0.92 -0.06
CA LEU A 107 -8.80 -0.44 -0.88
C LEU A 107 -8.63 1.08 -0.81
N ASP A 108 -9.72 1.85 -0.73
CA ASP A 108 -9.67 3.31 -0.54
C ASP A 108 -9.09 3.66 0.83
N CYS A 109 -9.49 2.96 1.90
CA CYS A 109 -8.88 3.13 3.22
C CYS A 109 -7.36 2.84 3.18
N VAL A 110 -6.93 1.79 2.48
CA VAL A 110 -5.50 1.50 2.28
C VAL A 110 -4.81 2.59 1.47
N TYR A 111 -5.48 3.15 0.46
CA TYR A 111 -4.98 4.30 -0.28
C TYR A 111 -4.77 5.53 0.63
N GLN A 112 -5.68 5.82 1.56
CA GLN A 112 -5.48 6.90 2.53
C GLN A 112 -4.26 6.65 3.44
N LEU A 113 -4.06 5.40 3.89
CA LEU A 113 -2.86 5.04 4.65
C LEU A 113 -1.59 5.21 3.82
N HIS A 114 -1.63 4.79 2.55
CA HIS A 114 -0.51 4.94 1.61
C HIS A 114 -0.17 6.41 1.36
N TYR A 115 -1.19 7.25 1.20
CA TYR A 115 -1.02 8.70 1.03
C TYR A 115 -0.34 9.36 2.24
N GLN A 116 -0.72 8.97 3.45
CA GLN A 116 -0.12 9.53 4.68
C GLN A 116 1.26 8.93 5.00
N PHE A 117 1.54 7.70 4.56
CA PHE A 117 2.78 6.95 4.89
C PHE A 117 3.45 6.36 3.65
N THR A 118 3.67 7.17 2.61
CA THR A 118 4.12 6.70 1.29
C THR A 118 5.38 5.81 1.33
N CYS A 119 6.35 6.14 2.17
CA CYS A 119 7.59 5.36 2.29
C CYS A 119 7.41 4.05 3.07
N SER A 120 6.34 3.89 3.85
CA SER A 120 6.13 2.68 4.67
C SER A 120 5.53 1.50 3.88
N PHE A 121 5.11 1.71 2.63
CA PHE A 121 4.53 0.67 1.77
C PHE A 121 5.49 0.28 0.65
N GLU A 122 5.67 -1.03 0.46
CA GLU A 122 6.55 -1.58 -0.58
C GLU A 122 5.95 -1.40 -1.98
N PHE A 123 4.63 -1.32 -2.08
CA PHE A 123 3.90 -1.15 -3.33
C PHE A 123 3.44 0.29 -3.56
N LYS A 124 3.18 0.62 -4.82
CA LYS A 124 2.50 1.82 -5.28
C LYS A 124 0.97 1.64 -5.24
N THR A 125 0.25 2.75 -5.28
CA THR A 125 -1.22 2.84 -5.40
C THR A 125 -1.77 2.12 -6.64
N GLN A 126 -0.95 1.96 -7.69
CA GLN A 126 -1.29 1.16 -8.87
C GLN A 126 -1.68 -0.29 -8.52
N LEU A 127 -1.06 -0.90 -7.51
CA LEU A 127 -1.45 -2.24 -7.05
C LEU A 127 -2.91 -2.27 -6.58
N LEU A 128 -3.35 -1.22 -5.86
CA LEU A 128 -4.72 -1.11 -5.36
C LEU A 128 -5.72 -0.97 -6.52
N VAL A 129 -5.37 -0.19 -7.55
CA VAL A 129 -6.18 -0.07 -8.76
C VAL A 129 -6.31 -1.43 -9.45
N MET A 130 -5.20 -2.13 -9.66
CA MET A 130 -5.19 -3.46 -10.31
C MET A 130 -5.99 -4.50 -9.53
N LEU A 131 -5.91 -4.50 -8.20
CA LEU A 131 -6.70 -5.38 -7.34
C LEU A 131 -8.20 -5.11 -7.47
N CYS A 132 -8.60 -3.83 -7.48
CA CYS A 132 -9.99 -3.47 -7.66
C CYS A 132 -10.50 -3.89 -9.06
N GLU A 133 -9.73 -3.69 -10.12
CA GLU A 133 -10.14 -4.10 -11.46
C GLU A 133 -10.32 -5.62 -11.55
N ASN A 134 -9.34 -6.38 -11.03
CA ASN A 134 -9.39 -7.84 -11.05
C ASN A 134 -10.47 -8.42 -10.13
N SER A 135 -10.96 -7.67 -9.13
CA SER A 135 -12.10 -8.14 -8.32
C SER A 135 -13.44 -8.02 -9.04
N TYR A 136 -13.59 -7.07 -9.98
CA TYR A 136 -14.79 -6.92 -10.81
C TYR A 136 -14.73 -7.74 -12.09
N PHE A 137 -13.59 -7.74 -12.77
CA PHE A 137 -13.39 -8.44 -14.03
C PHE A 137 -11.96 -8.97 -14.12
N SER A 138 -11.83 -10.29 -14.25
CA SER A 138 -10.52 -10.91 -14.38
C SER A 138 -10.55 -12.15 -15.25
N GLN A 139 -9.42 -12.42 -15.89
CA GLN A 139 -9.14 -13.70 -16.55
C GLN A 139 -8.68 -14.79 -15.58
N TYR A 140 -8.51 -14.44 -14.30
CA TYR A 140 -8.04 -15.31 -13.23
C TYR A 140 -9.17 -15.73 -12.30
N GLY A 141 -8.99 -16.85 -11.60
CA GLY A 141 -10.01 -17.37 -10.69
C GLY A 141 -9.99 -16.84 -9.27
N THR A 142 -8.98 -16.04 -8.90
CA THR A 142 -8.70 -15.62 -7.53
C THR A 142 -9.90 -15.00 -6.80
N PHE A 143 -10.70 -14.18 -7.48
CA PHE A 143 -11.86 -13.50 -6.90
C PHE A 143 -13.21 -14.16 -7.26
N LEU A 144 -13.21 -15.37 -7.83
CA LEU A 144 -14.45 -16.09 -8.16
C LEU A 144 -15.02 -16.80 -6.93
N GLY A 145 -16.35 -16.92 -6.88
CA GLY A 145 -17.10 -17.52 -5.77
C GLY A 145 -17.24 -16.59 -4.55
N ASP A 146 -18.19 -16.93 -3.67
CA ASP A 146 -18.48 -16.17 -2.45
C ASP A 146 -17.87 -16.80 -1.19
N CYS A 147 -17.50 -18.07 -1.25
CA CYS A 147 -16.87 -18.78 -0.13
C CYS A 147 -15.98 -19.92 -0.62
N GLU A 148 -15.14 -20.44 0.28
CA GLU A 148 -14.21 -21.52 -0.03
C GLU A 148 -14.90 -22.77 -0.56
N ARG A 149 -16.01 -23.18 0.07
CA ARG A 149 -16.82 -24.32 -0.36
C ARG A 149 -17.33 -24.17 -1.79
N GLU A 150 -17.75 -22.97 -2.18
CA GLU A 150 -18.23 -22.71 -3.54
C GLU A 150 -17.08 -22.80 -4.54
N ARG A 151 -15.89 -22.26 -4.20
CA ARG A 151 -14.69 -22.36 -5.05
C ARG A 151 -14.26 -23.79 -5.31
N GLU A 152 -14.30 -24.64 -4.27
CA GLU A 152 -14.06 -26.08 -4.41
C GLU A 152 -15.09 -26.73 -5.35
N THR A 153 -16.38 -26.43 -5.15
CA THR A 153 -17.47 -26.98 -5.97
C THR A 153 -17.36 -26.58 -7.44
N LEU A 154 -16.99 -25.33 -7.70
CA LEU A 154 -16.76 -24.82 -9.05
C LEU A 154 -15.45 -25.35 -9.67
N GLY A 155 -14.54 -25.86 -8.85
CA GLY A 155 -13.21 -26.31 -9.26
C GLY A 155 -12.31 -25.15 -9.65
N VAL A 156 -12.40 -24.01 -8.97
CA VAL A 156 -11.64 -22.79 -9.31
C VAL A 156 -10.13 -23.09 -9.33
N TYR A 157 -9.61 -23.77 -8.32
CA TYR A 157 -8.18 -24.08 -8.19
C TYR A 157 -7.64 -25.02 -9.28
N THR A 158 -8.50 -25.82 -9.92
CA THR A 158 -8.08 -26.77 -10.96
C THR A 158 -8.36 -26.27 -12.37
N LYS A 159 -9.41 -25.47 -12.56
CA LYS A 159 -9.86 -24.99 -13.87
C LYS A 159 -9.34 -23.60 -14.23
N THR A 160 -8.81 -22.84 -13.26
CA THR A 160 -8.39 -21.45 -13.48
C THR A 160 -6.99 -21.21 -12.93
N VAL A 161 -6.38 -20.11 -13.39
CA VAL A 161 -5.06 -19.67 -12.92
C VAL A 161 -5.24 -18.61 -11.84
N SER A 162 -4.38 -18.63 -10.82
CA SER A 162 -4.32 -17.59 -9.79
C SER A 162 -3.78 -16.27 -10.35
N TYR A 163 -4.44 -15.17 -10.02
CA TYR A 163 -3.99 -13.81 -10.31
C TYR A 163 -2.63 -13.52 -9.67
N TRP A 164 -2.36 -14.07 -8.48
CA TRP A 164 -1.10 -13.90 -7.77
C TRP A 164 0.09 -14.35 -8.62
N THR A 165 -0.05 -15.47 -9.33
CA THR A 165 0.98 -15.99 -10.25
C THR A 165 1.31 -15.01 -11.37
N HIS A 166 0.31 -14.27 -11.86
CA HIS A 166 0.53 -13.23 -12.86
C HIS A 166 1.18 -11.98 -12.26
N LEU A 167 0.67 -11.54 -11.11
CA LEU A 167 1.14 -10.33 -10.43
C LEU A 167 2.64 -10.39 -10.07
N PHE A 168 3.13 -11.56 -9.66
CA PHE A 168 4.55 -11.77 -9.31
C PHE A 168 5.49 -11.90 -10.51
N ARG A 169 5.02 -11.71 -11.75
CA ARG A 169 5.92 -11.67 -12.92
C ARG A 169 6.84 -10.44 -12.84
N PRO A 170 8.14 -10.57 -13.17
CA PRO A 170 9.11 -9.47 -13.03
C PRO A 170 8.70 -8.17 -13.72
N GLU A 171 8.06 -8.27 -14.89
CA GLU A 171 7.59 -7.13 -15.68
C GLU A 171 6.55 -6.29 -14.92
N LEU A 172 5.60 -6.94 -14.24
CA LEU A 172 4.58 -6.26 -13.45
C LEU A 172 5.11 -5.80 -12.10
N MET A 173 5.94 -6.64 -11.46
CA MET A 173 6.59 -6.32 -10.18
C MET A 173 7.33 -4.97 -10.24
N LYS A 174 8.06 -4.71 -11.33
CA LYS A 174 8.77 -3.43 -11.52
C LYS A 174 7.83 -2.22 -11.52
N ASN A 175 6.61 -2.37 -12.01
CA ASN A 175 5.64 -1.28 -12.11
C ASN A 175 4.89 -1.05 -10.79
N ILE A 176 4.71 -2.09 -9.98
CA ILE A 176 3.98 -1.99 -8.71
C ILE A 176 4.88 -1.65 -7.51
N LEU A 177 6.20 -1.85 -7.58
CA LEU A 177 7.10 -1.57 -6.47
C LEU A 177 7.37 -0.07 -6.30
N SER A 178 7.31 0.40 -5.06
CA SER A 178 7.62 1.77 -4.68
C SER A 178 9.14 1.96 -4.60
N PRO A 179 9.72 2.92 -5.35
CA PRO A 179 11.14 3.21 -5.24
C PRO A 179 11.47 4.02 -3.97
N LEU A 180 10.44 4.53 -3.27
CA LEU A 180 10.53 5.29 -2.03
C LEU A 180 10.38 4.40 -0.78
N TYR A 181 10.22 3.08 -0.95
CA TYR A 181 10.01 2.18 0.16
C TYR A 181 11.21 2.19 1.12
N ASP A 182 10.93 2.53 2.38
CA ASP A 182 11.83 2.47 3.51
C ASP A 182 11.15 1.64 4.62
N PRO A 183 11.63 0.41 4.88
CA PRO A 183 10.99 -0.51 5.83
C PRO A 183 10.78 0.13 7.21
N ASN A 184 9.53 0.46 7.50
CA ASN A 184 9.13 1.06 8.77
C ASN A 184 8.55 -0.02 9.69
N SER A 185 9.34 -0.46 10.67
CA SER A 185 8.90 -1.47 11.65
C SER A 185 7.92 -0.93 12.70
N GLN A 186 7.66 0.38 12.72
CA GLN A 186 6.76 1.00 13.70
C GLN A 186 5.29 0.88 13.26
N VAL A 187 4.41 0.99 14.25
CA VAL A 187 2.96 1.16 14.04
C VAL A 187 2.71 2.52 13.36
N ILE A 188 1.85 2.53 12.34
CA ILE A 188 1.45 3.77 11.65
C ILE A 188 0.12 4.26 12.19
N TRP A 189 0.08 5.46 12.76
CA TRP A 189 -1.14 6.06 13.32
C TRP A 189 -1.66 7.13 12.36
N PRO A 190 -2.62 6.81 11.47
CA PRO A 190 -3.10 7.78 10.49
C PRO A 190 -3.91 8.88 11.17
N SER A 191 -3.85 10.07 10.57
CA SER A 191 -4.78 11.16 10.89
C SER A 191 -6.15 10.81 10.34
N VAL A 192 -7.14 10.77 11.24
CA VAL A 192 -8.57 10.62 10.96
C VAL A 192 -9.28 11.98 11.05
N ALA A 193 -8.59 13.07 10.71
CA ALA A 193 -9.23 14.35 10.50
C ALA A 193 -9.84 14.41 9.09
N PRO A 194 -11.05 14.97 8.87
CA PRO A 194 -11.65 15.08 7.54
C PRO A 194 -10.74 15.76 6.50
N CYS A 195 -9.94 16.74 6.92
CA CYS A 195 -9.00 17.45 6.06
C CYS A 195 -7.75 16.63 5.67
N SER A 196 -7.51 15.49 6.32
CA SER A 196 -6.41 14.58 6.02
C SER A 196 -6.78 13.51 4.98
N LEU A 197 -8.06 13.40 4.62
CA LEU A 197 -8.51 12.51 3.55
C LEU A 197 -8.44 13.22 2.21
N VAL A 198 -8.00 12.46 1.20
CA VAL A 198 -7.91 12.94 -0.18
C VAL A 198 -8.75 12.05 -1.10
N LEU A 199 -9.31 12.64 -2.14
CA LEU A 199 -9.98 11.85 -3.18
C LEU A 199 -8.94 11.01 -3.92
N TRP A 200 -9.18 9.71 -4.05
CA TRP A 200 -8.35 8.81 -4.84
C TRP A 200 -8.51 9.09 -6.34
N SER A 201 -7.87 10.16 -6.81
CA SER A 201 -7.98 10.67 -8.18
C SER A 201 -7.51 9.66 -9.22
N GLU A 202 -6.45 8.91 -8.93
CA GLU A 202 -5.91 7.83 -9.78
C GLU A 202 -6.93 6.72 -10.08
N PHE A 203 -7.92 6.52 -9.21
CA PHE A 203 -8.98 5.54 -9.42
C PHE A 203 -10.25 6.21 -9.96
N TYR A 204 -10.79 7.19 -9.23
CA TYR A 204 -12.10 7.79 -9.54
C TYR A 204 -12.07 8.73 -10.75
N MET A 205 -10.93 9.35 -11.03
CA MET A 205 -10.79 10.37 -12.08
C MET A 205 -9.87 9.91 -13.23
N ARG A 206 -9.50 8.64 -13.27
CA ARG A 206 -8.56 8.07 -14.26
C ARG A 206 -8.92 8.32 -15.73
N TRP A 207 -10.21 8.42 -16.04
CA TRP A 207 -10.71 8.66 -17.40
C TRP A 207 -11.00 10.14 -17.68
N THR A 208 -10.87 10.99 -16.66
CA THR A 208 -11.25 12.41 -16.72
C THR A 208 -10.04 13.32 -16.61
N ILE A 209 -9.06 12.94 -15.80
CA ILE A 209 -7.80 13.67 -15.60
C ILE A 209 -6.70 12.97 -16.38
N ASP A 210 -5.93 13.76 -17.12
CA ASP A 210 -4.73 13.30 -17.79
C ASP A 210 -3.70 12.76 -16.77
N GLN A 211 -3.39 11.47 -16.88
CA GLN A 211 -2.47 10.77 -15.98
C GLN A 211 -1.00 11.02 -16.34
N THR A 212 -0.69 11.66 -17.49
CA THR A 212 0.69 11.96 -17.90
C THR A 212 1.45 12.76 -16.85
N PHE A 213 0.76 13.59 -16.07
CA PHE A 213 1.35 14.35 -14.97
C PHE A 213 1.91 13.43 -13.86
N ILE A 214 1.20 12.35 -13.52
CA ILE A 214 1.67 11.38 -12.52
C ILE A 214 2.89 10.63 -13.06
N GLU A 215 2.88 10.24 -14.33
CA GLU A 215 4.05 9.63 -14.99
C GLU A 215 5.27 10.58 -14.99
N GLN A 216 5.06 11.88 -15.22
CA GLN A 216 6.12 12.89 -15.13
C GLN A 216 6.68 13.01 -13.71
N ILE A 217 5.81 13.02 -12.68
CA ILE A 217 6.25 13.01 -11.29
C ILE A 217 7.07 11.76 -11.00
N GLU A 218 6.62 10.58 -11.43
CA GLU A 218 7.37 9.33 -11.23
C GLU A 218 8.75 9.40 -11.89
N ASN A 219 8.85 9.94 -13.10
CA ASN A 219 10.14 10.12 -13.79
C ASN A 219 11.07 11.07 -13.02
N ILE A 220 10.54 12.17 -12.47
CA ILE A 220 11.31 13.09 -11.64
C ILE A 220 11.79 12.39 -10.37
N VAL A 221 10.91 11.67 -9.68
CA VAL A 221 11.24 10.92 -8.46
C VAL A 221 12.33 9.89 -8.74
N ASN A 222 12.21 9.10 -9.81
CA ASN A 222 13.22 8.12 -10.20
C ASN A 222 14.57 8.77 -10.52
N THR A 223 14.56 9.93 -11.18
CA THR A 223 15.78 10.69 -11.47
C THR A 223 16.44 11.16 -10.18
N LYS A 224 15.65 11.67 -9.21
CA LYS A 224 16.16 12.12 -7.91
C LYS A 224 16.74 10.97 -7.08
N ILE A 225 16.08 9.82 -7.07
CA ILE A 225 16.58 8.61 -6.38
C ILE A 225 17.90 8.15 -7.00
N THR A 226 18.03 8.21 -8.32
CA THR A 226 19.28 7.85 -9.01
C THR A 226 20.40 8.82 -8.63
N GLN A 227 20.14 10.12 -8.67
CA GLN A 227 21.09 11.16 -8.24
C GLN A 227 21.51 10.97 -6.78
N GLU A 228 20.58 10.65 -5.89
CA GLU A 228 20.87 10.39 -4.49
C GLU A 228 21.81 9.18 -4.31
N LYS A 229 21.56 8.08 -5.03
CA LYS A 229 22.42 6.89 -4.99
C LYS A 229 23.85 7.19 -5.47
N GLU A 230 23.99 7.97 -6.54
CA GLU A 230 25.30 8.42 -7.04
C GLU A 230 26.03 9.29 -6.02
N LEU A 231 25.34 10.25 -5.42
CA LEU A 231 25.91 11.13 -4.39
C LEU A 231 26.33 10.35 -3.15
N ARG A 232 25.49 9.41 -2.66
CA ARG A 232 25.83 8.52 -1.54
C ARG A 232 27.11 7.72 -1.85
N THR A 233 27.23 7.19 -3.06
CA THR A 233 28.43 6.45 -3.49
C THR A 233 29.67 7.34 -3.51
N LYS A 234 29.54 8.58 -4.01
CA LYS A 234 30.63 9.56 -4.03
C LYS A 234 31.08 9.95 -2.62
N VAL A 235 30.14 10.14 -1.69
CA VAL A 235 30.44 10.42 -0.28
C VAL A 235 31.23 9.26 0.36
N ILE A 236 30.85 8.01 0.10
CA ILE A 236 31.57 6.83 0.61
C ILE A 236 33.02 6.81 0.08
N LYS A 237 33.22 7.08 -1.21
CA LYS A 237 34.56 7.14 -1.82
C LYS A 237 35.43 8.24 -1.22
N LEU A 238 34.91 9.46 -1.14
CA LEU A 238 35.64 10.62 -0.58
C LEU A 238 35.97 10.44 0.90
N ARG A 239 35.08 9.81 1.70
CA ARG A 239 35.37 9.48 3.10
C ARG A 239 36.53 8.48 3.22
N LYS A 240 36.60 7.50 2.31
CA LYS A 240 37.70 6.54 2.28
C LYS A 240 39.02 7.23 1.90
N GLU A 241 39.02 8.05 0.86
CA GLU A 241 40.19 8.83 0.45
C GLU A 241 40.70 9.76 1.56
N LEU A 242 39.79 10.42 2.28
CA LEU A 242 40.16 11.25 3.43
C LEU A 242 40.80 10.44 4.57
N MET A 243 40.30 9.23 4.86
CA MET A 243 40.89 8.35 5.87
C MET A 243 42.30 7.89 5.47
N ASP A 244 42.50 7.54 4.20
CA ASP A 244 43.80 7.12 3.67
C ASP A 244 44.82 8.27 3.73
N LEU A 245 44.43 9.48 3.30
CA LEU A 245 45.27 10.68 3.38
C LEU A 245 45.59 11.08 4.82
N GLN A 246 44.64 10.96 5.75
CA GLN A 246 44.88 11.21 7.17
C GLN A 246 45.92 10.23 7.73
N LYS A 247 45.84 8.95 7.37
CA LYS A 247 46.79 7.94 7.78
C LYS A 247 48.20 8.24 7.24
N GLU A 248 48.32 8.57 5.96
CA GLU A 248 49.60 8.96 5.34
C GLU A 248 50.20 10.20 6.02
N TYR A 249 49.38 11.19 6.37
CA TYR A 249 49.82 12.39 7.09
C TYR A 249 50.38 12.05 8.49
N PHE A 250 49.71 11.17 9.24
CA PHE A 250 50.21 10.73 10.54
C PHE A 250 51.51 9.93 10.43
N GLU A 251 51.63 9.05 9.42
CA GLU A 251 52.86 8.28 9.17
C GLU A 251 54.05 9.19 8.81
N THR A 252 53.82 10.23 7.99
CA THR A 252 54.85 11.22 7.65
C THR A 252 55.25 12.11 8.82
N GLN A 253 54.32 12.51 9.69
CA GLN A 253 54.61 13.23 10.93
C GLN A 253 55.48 12.41 11.90
N VAL A 254 55.18 11.12 12.08
CA VAL A 254 55.97 10.21 12.94
C VAL A 254 57.37 10.01 12.38
N ASN A 255 57.51 9.80 11.07
CA ASN A 255 58.82 9.64 10.43
C ASN A 255 59.65 10.93 10.47
N GLY A 256 59.03 12.10 10.28
CA GLY A 256 59.69 13.40 10.39
C GLY A 256 60.22 13.70 11.79
N ASN A 257 59.45 13.37 12.84
CA ASN A 257 59.92 13.55 14.23
C ASN A 257 61.07 12.61 14.60
N ASN A 258 61.08 11.37 14.09
CA ASN A 258 62.17 10.41 14.33
C ASN A 258 63.49 10.80 13.65
N LEU A 259 63.44 11.60 12.57
CA LEU A 259 64.63 12.13 11.89
C LEU A 259 65.25 13.30 12.67
N ILE A 260 64.43 14.14 13.33
CA ILE A 260 64.88 15.31 14.10
C ILE A 260 65.44 14.90 15.47
N SER A 261 65.03 13.76 16.03
CA SER A 261 65.51 13.26 17.33
C SER A 261 66.83 12.45 17.26
N ASN A 262 67.37 12.21 16.06
CA ASN A 262 68.61 11.45 15.85
C ASN A 262 69.81 12.33 15.43
N GLU A 263 69.65 13.67 15.48
CA GLU A 263 70.74 14.66 15.44
C GLU A 263 71.00 15.23 16.85
#